data_AF-A0AAD4H2D6-F1
#
_entry.id   AF-A0AAD4H2D6-F1
#
_cell.length_a   1.000
_cell.length_b   1.000
_cell.length_c   1.000
_cell.angle_alpha   90.00
_cell.angle_beta   90.00
_cell.angle_gamma   90.00
#
_symmetry.space_group_name_H-M   'P 1'
#
loop_
_entity.id
_entity.type
_entity.pdbx_description
1 polymer ?
#
loop_
_entity_poly.entity_id
_entity_poly.type
_entity_poly.pdbx_seq_one_letter_code
_entity_poly.pdbx_strand_id
1 'polypeptide(L)'
;MRHWSNKLVAIACVIFLSGLNSISVSVGTRIQDVFTFIKVVTLLVIGIAGLVVLGQKSLSSHNFDHAFEGASQPSLGDIALGLYSGLWAYDGWNNLNYVSTEMKNPTRDLPRVIFAGVPIVIIFYLLANTAYYAVLPEEVVMNTNTVAIEFGKQMFGNTGGVLFAICVACSCFGAANGSIFTGARVIYASAREGYLPKMFGKVNEKRRTPIAALGLQAVMTNIMILGGTFSTLVNFYSVAAWLFYLSSILGLLYLRYHEPNLKRPFKVWMVVPVMFTFLGLFLFLMPFVRAPLESCLSMVIVLAGLPLWLVKELVSGNRGTRWQDLKDKVLHSFGITPAGGRHERLAG
;
A
#
# COMPACT_ATOMS: atom_id res chain seq x y z
N MET A 1 5.08 -22.31 -20.12
CA MET A 1 3.79 -22.77 -19.56
C MET A 1 3.55 -22.29 -18.12
N ARG A 2 4.48 -22.44 -17.17
CA ARG A 2 4.31 -22.02 -15.76
C ARG A 2 3.91 -20.54 -15.56
N HIS A 3 4.47 -19.61 -16.35
CA HIS A 3 4.14 -18.19 -16.24
C HIS A 3 2.66 -17.87 -16.55
N TRP A 4 2.07 -18.54 -17.53
CA TRP A 4 0.66 -18.36 -17.88
C TRP A 4 -0.27 -18.97 -16.82
N SER A 5 0.11 -20.12 -16.26
CA SER A 5 -0.62 -20.73 -15.14
C SER A 5 -0.71 -19.77 -13.95
N ASN A 6 0.40 -19.15 -13.55
CA ASN A 6 0.42 -18.20 -12.44
C ASN A 6 -0.47 -16.98 -12.70
N LYS A 7 -0.43 -16.44 -13.94
CA LYS A 7 -1.28 -15.32 -14.34
C LYS A 7 -2.77 -15.67 -14.31
N LEU A 8 -3.15 -16.85 -14.81
CA LEU A 8 -4.54 -17.31 -14.80
C LEU A 8 -5.08 -17.51 -13.38
N VAL A 9 -4.27 -18.11 -12.48
CA VAL A 9 -4.63 -18.26 -11.07
C VAL A 9 -4.80 -16.89 -10.39
N ALA A 10 -3.91 -15.93 -10.68
CA ALA A 10 -4.02 -14.58 -10.16
C ALA A 10 -5.29 -13.86 -10.65
N ILE A 11 -5.61 -13.98 -11.95
CA ILE A 11 -6.84 -13.41 -12.53
C ILE A 11 -8.09 -14.05 -11.90
N ALA A 12 -8.12 -15.37 -11.77
CA ALA A 12 -9.22 -16.09 -11.14
C ALA A 12 -9.41 -15.64 -9.68
N CYS A 13 -8.31 -15.46 -8.93
CA CYS A 13 -8.31 -14.94 -7.57
C CYS A 13 -8.93 -13.55 -7.49
N VAL A 14 -8.51 -12.62 -8.35
CA VAL A 14 -9.06 -11.25 -8.41
C VAL A 14 -10.56 -11.27 -8.72
N ILE A 15 -10.98 -12.02 -9.75
CA ILE A 15 -12.39 -12.12 -10.13
C ILE A 15 -13.22 -12.69 -8.98
N PHE A 16 -12.74 -13.75 -8.34
CA PHE A 16 -13.42 -14.38 -7.21
C PHE A 16 -13.55 -13.43 -6.02
N LEU A 17 -12.46 -12.76 -5.63
CA LEU A 17 -12.47 -11.80 -4.51
C LEU A 17 -13.35 -10.59 -4.81
N SER A 18 -13.26 -10.02 -6.02
CA SER A 18 -14.14 -8.92 -6.44
C SER A 18 -15.61 -9.35 -6.48
N GLY A 19 -15.89 -10.58 -6.90
CA GLY A 19 -17.22 -11.18 -6.86
C GLY A 19 -17.77 -11.31 -5.43
N LEU A 20 -16.98 -11.87 -4.51
CA LEU A 20 -17.35 -11.98 -3.10
C LEU A 20 -17.65 -10.61 -2.47
N ASN A 21 -16.76 -9.63 -2.68
CA ASN A 21 -16.95 -8.26 -2.18
C ASN A 21 -18.15 -7.56 -2.83
N SER A 22 -18.56 -7.97 -4.04
CA SER A 22 -19.76 -7.45 -4.70
C SER A 22 -21.06 -8.05 -4.13
N ILE A 23 -21.01 -9.27 -3.59
CA ILE A 23 -22.18 -9.98 -3.02
C ILE A 23 -22.51 -9.45 -1.63
N SER A 24 -21.53 -9.38 -0.73
CA SER A 24 -21.75 -8.87 0.62
C SER A 24 -20.48 -8.34 1.26
N VAL A 25 -20.55 -7.10 1.75
CA VAL A 25 -19.49 -6.49 2.57
C VAL A 25 -19.22 -7.33 3.82
N SER A 26 -20.26 -7.85 4.48
CA SER A 26 -20.10 -8.59 5.74
C SER A 26 -19.39 -9.94 5.58
N VAL A 27 -19.53 -10.56 4.40
CA VAL A 27 -18.82 -11.79 4.07
C VAL A 27 -17.35 -11.48 3.81
N GLY A 28 -17.06 -10.43 3.04
CA GLY A 28 -15.69 -9.97 2.78
C GLY A 28 -14.93 -9.63 4.05
N THR A 29 -15.57 -8.98 5.03
CA THR A 29 -14.94 -8.66 6.33
C THR A 29 -14.73 -9.89 7.20
N ARG A 30 -15.70 -10.81 7.28
CA ARG A 30 -15.53 -12.06 8.07
C ARG A 30 -14.41 -12.94 7.52
N ILE A 31 -14.31 -13.03 6.19
CA ILE A 31 -13.22 -13.76 5.52
C ILE A 31 -11.87 -13.09 5.82
N GLN A 32 -11.82 -11.75 5.83
CA GLN A 32 -10.63 -11.00 6.20
C GLN A 32 -10.16 -11.32 7.63
N ASP A 33 -11.09 -11.42 8.58
CA ASP A 33 -10.78 -11.72 9.98
C ASP A 33 -10.13 -13.11 10.12
N VAL A 34 -10.68 -14.11 9.43
CA VAL A 34 -10.12 -15.48 9.40
C VAL A 34 -8.72 -15.49 8.82
N PHE A 35 -8.48 -14.83 7.68
CA PHE A 35 -7.15 -14.79 7.08
C PHE A 35 -6.13 -14.00 7.90
N THR A 36 -6.60 -12.96 8.59
CA THR A 36 -5.76 -12.19 9.52
C THR A 36 -5.35 -13.06 10.71
N PHE A 37 -6.29 -13.82 11.28
CA PHE A 37 -6.00 -14.76 12.35
C PHE A 37 -4.98 -15.83 11.91
N ILE A 38 -5.18 -16.46 10.75
CA ILE A 38 -4.24 -17.45 10.20
C ILE A 38 -2.83 -16.84 10.04
N LYS A 39 -2.73 -15.62 9.51
CA LYS A 39 -1.46 -14.92 9.32
C LYS A 39 -0.73 -14.68 10.63
N VAL A 40 -1.45 -14.18 11.64
CA VAL A 40 -0.88 -13.90 12.98
C VAL A 40 -0.42 -15.19 13.65
N VAL A 41 -1.25 -16.24 13.63
CA VAL A 41 -0.88 -17.56 14.20
C VAL A 41 0.34 -18.13 13.49
N THR A 42 0.40 -18.04 12.16
CA THR A 42 1.55 -18.53 11.38
C THR A 42 2.84 -17.80 11.79
N LEU A 43 2.81 -16.48 11.92
CA LEU A 43 3.97 -15.69 12.35
C LEU A 43 4.37 -15.99 13.80
N LEU A 44 3.40 -16.22 14.70
CA LEU A 44 3.67 -16.65 16.07
C LEU A 44 4.36 -18.02 16.10
N VAL A 45 3.87 -18.99 15.31
CA VAL A 45 4.48 -20.32 15.22
C VAL A 45 5.91 -20.22 14.70
N ILE A 46 6.16 -19.43 13.66
CA ILE A 46 7.52 -19.19 13.13
C ILE A 46 8.42 -18.60 14.21
N GLY A 47 7.96 -17.51 14.87
CA GLY A 47 8.73 -16.84 15.91
C GLY A 47 9.07 -17.74 17.09
N ILE A 48 8.07 -18.47 17.63
CA ILE A 48 8.27 -19.37 18.77
C ILE A 48 9.19 -20.53 18.38
N ALA A 49 8.98 -21.15 17.23
CA ALA A 49 9.82 -22.25 16.76
C ALA A 49 11.29 -21.79 16.58
N GLY A 50 11.51 -20.60 16.00
CA GLY A 50 12.84 -20.00 15.88
C GLY A 50 13.52 -19.76 17.23
N LEU A 51 12.78 -19.22 18.22
CA LEU A 51 13.33 -19.00 19.57
C LEU A 51 13.69 -20.32 20.27
N VAL A 52 12.89 -21.37 20.09
CA VAL A 52 13.20 -22.71 20.63
C VAL A 52 14.48 -23.26 20.01
N VAL A 53 14.64 -23.13 18.69
CA VAL A 53 15.85 -23.58 17.98
C VAL A 53 17.08 -22.80 18.42
N LEU A 54 16.98 -21.49 18.62
CA LEU A 54 18.08 -20.69 19.18
C LEU A 54 18.49 -21.13 20.59
N GLY A 55 17.52 -21.52 21.42
CA GLY A 55 17.80 -22.10 22.74
C GLY A 55 18.50 -23.45 22.67
N GLN A 56 18.31 -24.19 21.58
CA GLN A 56 18.90 -25.51 21.34
C GLN A 56 20.06 -25.40 20.33
N LYS A 57 21.22 -24.90 20.79
CA LYS A 57 22.40 -24.62 19.94
C LYS A 57 22.78 -25.73 18.94
N SER A 58 22.48 -26.99 19.24
CA SER A 58 22.68 -28.15 18.37
C SER A 58 21.86 -28.15 17.06
N LEU A 59 20.76 -27.40 17.00
CA LEU A 59 19.83 -27.34 15.87
C LEU A 59 19.91 -25.99 15.12
N SER A 60 20.68 -25.03 15.65
CA SER A 60 20.84 -23.71 15.05
C SER A 60 21.76 -23.78 13.82
N SER A 61 21.44 -23.02 12.79
CA SER A 61 22.24 -22.89 11.56
C SER A 61 23.57 -22.13 11.73
N HIS A 62 23.95 -21.78 12.97
CA HIS A 62 25.18 -21.05 13.33
C HIS A 62 25.34 -19.65 12.68
N ASN A 63 24.37 -19.17 11.90
CA ASN A 63 24.40 -17.85 11.28
C ASN A 63 24.61 -16.70 12.29
N PHE A 64 24.18 -16.89 13.54
CA PHE A 64 24.33 -15.87 14.59
C PHE A 64 25.71 -15.85 15.25
N ASP A 65 26.53 -16.89 15.07
CA ASP A 65 27.87 -16.95 15.69
C ASP A 65 28.83 -15.95 15.03
N HIS A 66 28.64 -15.68 13.74
CA HIS A 66 29.42 -14.75 12.93
C HIS A 66 28.53 -13.72 12.21
N ALA A 67 27.47 -13.25 12.87
CA ALA A 67 26.40 -12.44 12.27
C ALA A 67 26.84 -11.12 11.58
N PHE A 68 28.04 -10.63 11.90
CA PHE A 68 28.62 -9.42 11.33
C PHE A 68 29.87 -9.68 10.48
N GLU A 69 30.29 -10.94 10.31
CA GLU A 69 31.38 -11.27 9.39
C GLU A 69 30.91 -11.09 7.94
N GLY A 70 31.76 -10.49 7.10
CA GLY A 70 31.36 -10.09 5.75
C GLY A 70 30.58 -8.77 5.66
N ALA A 71 30.16 -8.17 6.78
CA ALA A 71 29.57 -6.82 6.83
C ALA A 71 30.61 -5.69 6.63
N SER A 72 31.74 -6.00 6.01
CA SER A 72 32.88 -5.10 5.81
C SER A 72 32.54 -4.06 4.74
N GLN A 73 31.96 -2.95 5.18
CA GLN A 73 31.60 -1.78 4.39
C GLN A 73 30.54 -2.03 3.31
N PRO A 74 29.27 -2.26 3.70
CA PRO A 74 28.18 -2.22 2.73
C PRO A 74 28.21 -0.88 2.01
N SER A 75 28.12 -0.91 0.68
CA SER A 75 28.05 0.33 -0.07
C SER A 75 26.77 1.08 0.35
N LEU A 76 26.79 2.41 0.24
CA LEU A 76 25.56 3.21 0.45
C LEU A 76 24.40 2.72 -0.42
N GLY A 77 24.71 2.13 -1.59
CA GLY A 77 23.74 1.51 -2.49
C GLY A 77 23.10 0.24 -1.94
N ASP A 78 23.86 -0.59 -1.22
CA ASP A 78 23.36 -1.84 -0.63
C ASP A 78 22.46 -1.56 0.58
N ILE A 79 22.85 -0.59 1.41
CA ILE A 79 22.00 -0.10 2.51
C ILE A 79 20.70 0.47 1.96
N ALA A 80 20.79 1.29 0.91
CA ALA A 80 19.64 1.85 0.20
C ALA A 80 18.72 0.74 -0.37
N LEU A 81 19.29 -0.32 -0.94
CA LEU A 81 18.55 -1.49 -1.43
C LEU A 81 17.82 -2.22 -0.30
N GLY A 82 18.52 -2.52 0.79
CA GLY A 82 17.93 -3.17 1.95
C GLY A 82 16.77 -2.37 2.55
N LEU A 83 16.95 -1.05 2.71
CA LEU A 83 15.90 -0.16 3.19
C LEU A 83 14.68 -0.12 2.27
N TYR A 84 14.89 -0.04 0.95
CA TYR A 84 13.79 -0.05 -0.02
C TYR A 84 12.99 -1.35 0.04
N SER A 85 13.66 -2.51 0.03
CA SER A 85 13.02 -3.81 0.12
C SER A 85 12.30 -4.01 1.45
N GLY A 86 12.91 -3.57 2.55
CA GLY A 86 12.32 -3.63 3.89
C GLY A 86 11.07 -2.76 4.01
N LEU A 87 11.10 -1.53 3.51
CA LEU A 87 9.96 -0.61 3.54
C LEU A 87 8.80 -1.08 2.67
N TRP A 88 9.08 -1.76 1.56
CA TRP A 88 8.04 -2.37 0.74
C TRP A 88 7.23 -3.42 1.52
N ALA A 89 7.85 -4.17 2.43
CA ALA A 89 7.14 -5.13 3.28
C ALA A 89 6.11 -4.48 4.22
N TYR A 90 6.26 -3.18 4.52
CA TYR A 90 5.32 -2.41 5.34
C TYR A 90 4.21 -1.71 4.52
N ASP A 91 4.17 -1.92 3.20
CA ASP A 91 3.16 -1.28 2.34
C ASP A 91 1.72 -1.66 2.73
N GLY A 92 0.79 -0.74 2.48
CA GLY A 92 -0.63 -0.89 2.81
C GLY A 92 -1.06 -0.18 4.11
N TRP A 93 -0.13 0.48 4.81
CA TRP A 93 -0.43 1.31 5.99
C TRP A 93 -1.44 2.44 5.69
N ASN A 94 -1.47 2.94 4.45
CA ASN A 94 -2.37 3.99 3.99
C ASN A 94 -3.80 3.49 3.70
N ASN A 95 -4.00 2.18 3.49
CA ASN A 95 -5.31 1.61 3.20
C ASN A 95 -6.33 1.88 4.32
N LEU A 96 -5.85 1.96 5.58
CA LEU A 96 -6.68 2.29 6.74
C LEU A 96 -7.31 3.69 6.61
N ASN A 97 -6.64 4.63 5.94
CA ASN A 97 -7.15 5.99 5.75
C ASN A 97 -8.37 6.01 4.81
N TYR A 98 -8.43 5.11 3.83
CA TYR A 98 -9.54 5.05 2.86
C TYR A 98 -10.87 4.59 3.47
N VAL A 99 -10.81 3.91 4.62
CA VAL A 99 -11.98 3.43 5.36
C VAL A 99 -12.20 4.21 6.66
N SER A 100 -11.48 5.33 6.84
CA SER A 100 -11.60 6.17 8.04
C SER A 100 -13.02 6.70 8.25
N THR A 101 -13.79 6.93 7.18
CA THR A 101 -15.19 7.37 7.25
C THR A 101 -16.16 6.30 7.76
N GLU A 102 -15.76 5.03 7.72
CA GLU A 102 -16.54 3.90 8.25
C GLU A 102 -16.17 3.60 9.73
N MET A 103 -15.14 4.27 10.28
CA MET A 103 -14.71 4.08 11.68
C MET A 103 -15.65 4.81 12.66
N LYS A 104 -15.91 4.20 13.83
CA LYS A 104 -16.78 4.79 14.87
C LYS A 104 -16.30 6.15 15.37
N ASN A 105 -15.01 6.26 15.75
CA ASN A 105 -14.41 7.52 16.17
C ASN A 105 -13.04 7.70 15.50
N PRO A 106 -12.99 8.17 14.23
CA PRO A 106 -11.76 8.20 13.44
C PRO A 106 -10.64 9.00 14.12
N THR A 107 -10.98 10.16 14.70
CA THR A 107 -10.05 11.04 15.41
C THR A 107 -9.28 10.36 16.55
N ARG A 108 -9.93 9.42 17.25
CA ARG A 108 -9.37 8.77 18.44
C ARG A 108 -8.83 7.37 18.11
N ASP A 109 -9.57 6.64 17.30
CA ASP A 109 -9.31 5.24 17.04
C ASP A 109 -8.20 5.08 15.98
N LEU A 110 -8.12 5.96 14.98
CA LEU A 110 -7.10 5.90 13.93
C LEU A 110 -5.67 6.04 14.50
N PRO A 111 -5.34 7.04 15.34
CA PRO A 111 -4.01 7.11 15.95
C PRO A 111 -3.71 5.90 16.84
N ARG A 112 -4.69 5.42 17.63
CA ARG A 112 -4.51 4.26 18.51
C ARG A 112 -4.17 2.99 17.75
N VAL A 113 -4.88 2.74 16.64
CA VAL A 113 -4.62 1.58 15.78
C VAL A 113 -3.23 1.67 15.16
N ILE A 114 -2.78 2.87 14.75
CA ILE A 114 -1.42 3.05 14.22
C ILE A 114 -0.35 2.81 15.31
N PHE A 115 -0.49 3.44 16.48
CA PHE A 115 0.50 3.33 17.56
C PHE A 115 0.54 1.93 18.21
N ALA A 116 -0.56 1.17 18.18
CA ALA A 116 -0.55 -0.22 18.64
C ALA A 116 -0.13 -1.20 17.52
N GLY A 117 -0.67 -1.01 16.31
CA GLY A 117 -0.48 -1.95 15.20
C GLY A 117 0.93 -1.95 14.63
N VAL A 118 1.54 -0.77 14.43
CA VAL A 118 2.88 -0.67 13.81
C VAL A 118 3.95 -1.38 14.66
N PRO A 119 4.07 -1.15 15.99
CA PRO A 119 5.02 -1.89 16.81
C PRO A 119 4.80 -3.41 16.82
N ILE A 120 3.54 -3.86 16.83
CA ILE A 120 3.23 -5.29 16.78
C ILE A 120 3.74 -5.91 15.47
N VAL A 121 3.56 -5.23 14.33
CA VAL A 121 4.09 -5.69 13.04
C VAL A 121 5.61 -5.73 13.05
N ILE A 122 6.27 -4.68 13.60
CA ILE A 122 7.73 -4.65 13.73
C ILE A 122 8.23 -5.86 14.53
N ILE A 123 7.61 -6.15 15.68
CA ILE A 123 7.96 -7.30 16.52
C ILE A 123 7.82 -8.61 15.74
N PHE A 124 6.71 -8.80 15.02
CA PHE A 124 6.52 -10.01 14.21
C PHE A 124 7.54 -10.15 13.08
N TYR A 125 7.90 -9.05 12.43
CA TYR A 125 8.87 -9.08 11.33
C TYR A 125 10.26 -9.37 11.85
N LEU A 126 10.66 -8.77 12.97
CA LEU A 126 11.94 -9.10 13.62
C LEU A 126 11.96 -10.56 14.08
N LEU A 127 10.92 -11.03 14.76
CA LEU A 127 10.81 -12.44 15.19
C LEU A 127 10.88 -13.41 14.02
N ALA A 128 10.18 -13.13 12.92
CA ALA A 128 10.20 -13.99 11.74
C ALA A 128 11.57 -14.03 11.07
N ASN A 129 12.24 -12.88 10.89
CA ASN A 129 13.59 -12.83 10.34
C ASN A 129 14.58 -13.57 11.24
N THR A 130 14.53 -13.34 12.56
CA THR A 130 15.36 -14.06 13.52
C THR A 130 15.12 -15.57 13.45
N ALA A 131 13.86 -16.00 13.34
CA ALA A 131 13.53 -17.41 13.21
C ALA A 131 14.02 -18.04 11.91
N TYR A 132 13.89 -17.34 10.78
CA TYR A 132 14.40 -17.83 9.51
C TYR A 132 15.91 -18.02 9.54
N TYR A 133 16.67 -17.03 10.02
CA TYR A 133 18.13 -17.15 10.16
C TYR A 133 18.57 -18.06 11.30
N ALA A 134 17.70 -18.41 12.25
CA ALA A 134 18.01 -19.42 13.26
C ALA A 134 18.00 -20.82 12.66
N VAL A 135 16.99 -21.11 11.84
CA VAL A 135 16.72 -22.45 11.34
C VAL A 135 17.43 -22.72 10.01
N LEU A 136 17.35 -21.79 9.05
CA LEU A 136 17.83 -21.96 7.69
C LEU A 136 19.26 -21.41 7.55
N PRO A 137 20.17 -22.12 6.84
CA PRO A 137 21.44 -21.55 6.40
C PRO A 137 21.23 -20.32 5.51
N GLU A 138 22.13 -19.33 5.60
CA GLU A 138 22.04 -18.08 4.82
C GLU A 138 21.88 -18.33 3.31
N GLU A 139 22.62 -19.29 2.75
CA GLU A 139 22.55 -19.65 1.33
C GLU A 139 21.14 -20.06 0.88
N VAL A 140 20.38 -20.73 1.75
CA VAL A 140 19.00 -21.13 1.45
C VAL A 140 18.08 -19.92 1.45
N VAL A 141 18.24 -19.02 2.42
CA VAL A 141 17.44 -17.78 2.54
C VAL A 141 17.66 -16.88 1.31
N MET A 142 18.90 -16.76 0.84
CA MET A 142 19.27 -15.91 -0.30
C MET A 142 18.80 -16.45 -1.65
N ASN A 143 18.70 -17.78 -1.80
CA ASN A 143 18.38 -18.41 -3.08
C ASN A 143 16.90 -18.82 -3.24
N THR A 144 16.11 -18.79 -2.17
CA THR A 144 14.70 -19.21 -2.22
C THR A 144 13.75 -18.04 -2.46
N ASN A 145 12.74 -18.26 -3.30
CA ASN A 145 11.64 -17.31 -3.46
C ASN A 145 10.60 -17.42 -2.33
N THR A 146 10.63 -18.49 -1.54
CA THR A 146 9.61 -18.79 -0.52
C THR A 146 10.23 -19.30 0.77
N VAL A 147 10.85 -18.38 1.52
CA VAL A 147 11.58 -18.68 2.77
C VAL A 147 10.71 -19.44 3.79
N ALA A 148 9.44 -19.07 3.94
CA ALA A 148 8.51 -19.73 4.86
C ALA A 148 8.28 -21.21 4.54
N ILE A 149 8.31 -21.61 3.26
CA ILE A 149 8.11 -23.01 2.86
C ILE A 149 9.36 -23.82 3.21
N GLU A 150 10.55 -23.29 2.93
CA GLU A 150 11.81 -23.95 3.29
C GLU A 150 11.97 -24.08 4.80
N PHE A 151 11.58 -23.04 5.56
CA PHE A 151 11.48 -23.11 7.02
C PHE A 151 10.58 -24.27 7.47
N GLY A 152 9.38 -24.37 6.89
CA GLY A 152 8.44 -25.45 7.18
C GLY A 152 9.00 -26.84 6.86
N LYS A 153 9.71 -26.97 5.74
CA LYS A 153 10.38 -28.22 5.34
C LYS A 153 11.48 -28.63 6.31
N GLN A 154 12.30 -27.68 6.74
CA GLN A 154 13.40 -27.98 7.64
C GLN A 154 12.91 -28.35 9.05
N MET A 155 11.84 -27.69 9.53
CA MET A 155 11.30 -27.94 10.88
C MET A 155 10.40 -29.17 10.97
N PHE A 156 9.51 -29.37 9.98
CA PHE A 156 8.44 -30.38 10.06
C PHE A 156 8.40 -31.32 8.84
N GLY A 157 9.48 -31.37 8.07
CA GLY A 157 9.57 -32.18 6.86
C GLY A 157 8.63 -31.71 5.75
N ASN A 158 8.40 -32.57 4.75
CA ASN A 158 7.61 -32.22 3.57
C ASN A 158 6.18 -31.75 3.91
N THR A 159 5.56 -32.32 4.95
CA THR A 159 4.23 -31.91 5.44
C THR A 159 4.24 -30.47 5.94
N GLY A 160 5.30 -30.05 6.65
CA GLY A 160 5.50 -28.66 7.05
C GLY A 160 5.56 -27.70 5.87
N GLY A 161 6.33 -28.06 4.84
CA GLY A 161 6.41 -27.27 3.61
C GLY A 161 5.04 -27.01 2.98
N VAL A 162 4.20 -28.04 2.88
CA VAL A 162 2.83 -27.92 2.34
C VAL A 162 1.94 -27.05 3.24
N LEU A 163 2.01 -27.26 4.56
CA LEU A 163 1.23 -26.47 5.52
C LEU A 163 1.57 -24.97 5.43
N PHE A 164 2.86 -24.63 5.45
CA PHE A 164 3.31 -23.25 5.33
C PHE A 164 2.98 -22.64 3.96
N ALA A 165 3.02 -23.42 2.88
CA ALA A 165 2.56 -22.96 1.57
C ALA A 165 1.07 -22.56 1.59
N ILE A 166 0.21 -23.35 2.23
CA ILE A 166 -1.22 -23.04 2.40
C ILE A 166 -1.41 -21.78 3.26
N CYS A 167 -0.71 -21.68 4.40
CA CYS A 167 -0.80 -20.50 5.26
C CYS A 167 -0.37 -19.21 4.54
N VAL A 168 0.72 -19.26 3.78
CA VAL A 168 1.20 -18.13 2.97
C VAL A 168 0.19 -17.77 1.89
N ALA A 169 -0.37 -18.77 1.18
CA ALA A 169 -1.39 -18.53 0.18
C ALA A 169 -2.64 -17.85 0.77
N CYS A 170 -3.13 -18.32 1.92
CA CYS A 170 -4.23 -17.70 2.67
C CYS A 170 -3.91 -16.25 3.08
N SER A 171 -2.67 -15.99 3.53
CA SER A 171 -2.19 -14.65 3.89
C SER A 171 -2.19 -13.69 2.70
N CYS A 172 -1.68 -14.12 1.54
CA CYS A 172 -1.69 -13.36 0.29
C CYS A 172 -3.12 -13.09 -0.19
N PHE A 173 -4.00 -14.08 -0.09
CA PHE A 173 -5.40 -13.98 -0.46
C PHE A 173 -6.16 -12.97 0.42
N GLY A 174 -5.91 -12.99 1.74
CA GLY A 174 -6.44 -11.98 2.66
C GLY A 174 -5.87 -10.58 2.41
N ALA A 175 -4.60 -10.45 2.03
CA ALA A 175 -4.04 -9.14 1.66
C ALA A 175 -4.72 -8.59 0.39
N ALA A 176 -4.91 -9.43 -0.64
CA ALA A 176 -5.62 -9.05 -1.86
C ALA A 176 -7.07 -8.64 -1.58
N ASN A 177 -7.79 -9.38 -0.73
CA ASN A 177 -9.15 -9.04 -0.33
C ASN A 177 -9.22 -7.66 0.35
N GLY A 178 -8.31 -7.38 1.29
CA GLY A 178 -8.21 -6.09 1.95
C GLY A 178 -7.97 -4.93 0.98
N SER A 179 -7.06 -5.08 0.02
CA SER A 179 -6.76 -4.06 -0.99
C SER A 179 -7.89 -3.86 -2.01
N ILE A 180 -8.60 -4.93 -2.39
CA ILE A 180 -9.80 -4.82 -3.25
C ILE A 180 -10.91 -4.07 -2.51
N PHE A 181 -11.09 -4.39 -1.22
CA PHE A 181 -12.06 -3.72 -0.38
C PHE A 181 -11.80 -2.22 -0.27
N THR A 182 -10.59 -1.80 0.10
CA THR A 182 -10.26 -0.38 0.28
C THR A 182 -10.15 0.37 -1.05
N GLY A 183 -9.59 -0.24 -2.10
CA GLY A 183 -9.40 0.38 -3.41
C GLY A 183 -10.72 0.82 -4.07
N ALA A 184 -11.79 0.04 -3.90
CA ALA A 184 -13.10 0.38 -4.47
C ALA A 184 -13.67 1.69 -3.89
N ARG A 185 -13.34 2.04 -2.64
CA ARG A 185 -13.78 3.31 -2.02
C ARG A 185 -13.17 4.52 -2.70
N VAL A 186 -11.92 4.42 -3.13
CA VAL A 186 -11.23 5.52 -3.83
C VAL A 186 -11.93 5.79 -5.16
N ILE A 187 -12.18 4.75 -5.95
CA ILE A 187 -12.90 4.86 -7.23
C ILE A 187 -14.32 5.43 -7.02
N TYR A 188 -15.02 4.92 -6.01
CA TYR A 188 -16.37 5.40 -5.65
C TYR A 188 -16.37 6.89 -5.26
N ALA A 189 -15.44 7.32 -4.40
CA ALA A 189 -15.31 8.71 -3.97
C ALA A 189 -14.96 9.63 -5.15
N SER A 190 -13.98 9.23 -5.98
CA SER A 190 -13.61 9.98 -7.19
C SER A 190 -14.77 10.13 -8.17
N ALA A 191 -15.64 9.13 -8.28
CA ALA A 191 -16.83 9.21 -9.12
C ALA A 191 -17.93 10.14 -8.55
N ARG A 192 -18.08 10.21 -7.22
CA ARG A 192 -19.03 11.15 -6.58
C ARG A 192 -18.61 12.60 -6.71
N GLU A 193 -17.31 12.88 -6.59
CA GLU A 193 -16.71 14.21 -6.85
C GLU A 193 -16.75 14.61 -8.34
N GLY A 194 -17.23 13.68 -9.18
CA GLY A 194 -17.41 13.89 -10.60
C GLY A 194 -16.11 13.82 -11.38
N TYR A 195 -15.03 13.18 -10.88
CA TYR A 195 -13.79 12.91 -11.63
C TYR A 195 -13.90 11.68 -12.54
N LEU A 196 -14.67 10.67 -12.14
CA LEU A 196 -15.00 9.50 -12.96
C LEU A 196 -16.48 9.53 -13.39
N PRO A 197 -16.89 8.74 -14.41
CA PRO A 197 -18.30 8.61 -14.80
C PRO A 197 -19.21 8.26 -13.62
N LYS A 198 -20.39 8.88 -13.56
CA LYS A 198 -21.37 8.74 -12.45
C LYS A 198 -21.76 7.29 -12.17
N MET A 199 -21.63 6.38 -13.14
CA MET A 199 -21.90 4.95 -12.97
C MET A 199 -21.06 4.32 -11.85
N PHE A 200 -19.79 4.72 -11.71
CA PHE A 200 -18.88 4.18 -10.69
C PHE A 200 -19.14 4.74 -9.29
N GLY A 201 -19.90 5.82 -9.18
CA GLY A 201 -20.30 6.46 -7.92
C GLY A 201 -21.65 5.96 -7.38
N LYS A 202 -22.23 4.91 -7.97
CA LYS A 202 -23.50 4.32 -7.51
C LYS A 202 -23.24 3.13 -6.59
N VAL A 203 -24.00 3.08 -5.50
CA VAL A 203 -24.06 1.92 -4.60
C VAL A 203 -25.30 1.10 -4.95
N ASN A 204 -25.19 -0.23 -4.94
CA ASN A 204 -26.36 -1.10 -5.15
C ASN A 204 -27.30 -1.03 -3.93
N GLU A 205 -28.57 -0.72 -4.14
CA GLU A 205 -29.57 -0.57 -3.08
C GLU A 205 -29.78 -1.84 -2.25
N LYS A 206 -29.75 -3.02 -2.89
CA LYS A 206 -30.00 -4.31 -2.19
C LYS A 206 -28.81 -4.78 -1.35
N ARG A 207 -27.58 -4.51 -1.81
CA ARG A 207 -26.35 -5.09 -1.24
C ARG A 207 -25.46 -4.06 -0.53
N ARG A 208 -25.75 -2.76 -0.70
CA ARG A 208 -24.95 -1.63 -0.19
C ARG A 208 -23.46 -1.71 -0.60
N THR A 209 -23.18 -2.32 -1.75
CA THR A 209 -21.82 -2.50 -2.31
C THR A 209 -21.61 -1.65 -3.58
N PRO A 210 -20.43 -1.06 -3.80
CA PRO A 210 -20.10 -0.32 -5.01
C PRO A 210 -19.65 -1.26 -6.13
N ILE A 211 -20.60 -2.02 -6.71
CA ILE A 211 -20.32 -3.10 -7.68
C ILE A 211 -19.59 -2.57 -8.92
N ALA A 212 -20.00 -1.41 -9.45
CA ALA A 212 -19.37 -0.82 -10.64
C ALA A 212 -17.91 -0.44 -10.38
N ALA A 213 -17.61 0.12 -9.19
CA ALA A 213 -16.25 0.47 -8.81
C ALA A 213 -15.36 -0.77 -8.63
N LEU A 214 -15.90 -1.82 -7.98
CA LEU A 214 -15.23 -3.12 -7.85
C LEU A 214 -14.95 -3.76 -9.21
N GLY A 215 -15.90 -3.67 -10.15
CA GLY A 215 -15.73 -4.16 -11.51
C GLY A 215 -14.62 -3.43 -12.26
N LEU A 216 -14.59 -2.08 -12.18
CA LEU A 216 -13.53 -1.29 -12.80
C LEU A 216 -12.15 -1.65 -12.23
N GLN A 217 -12.05 -1.76 -10.89
CA GLN A 217 -10.82 -2.17 -10.23
C GLN A 217 -10.37 -3.55 -10.70
N ALA A 218 -11.28 -4.54 -10.74
CA ALA A 218 -10.97 -5.89 -11.17
C ALA A 218 -10.46 -5.94 -12.62
N VAL A 219 -11.10 -5.20 -13.52
CA VAL A 219 -10.67 -5.09 -14.93
C VAL A 219 -9.28 -4.49 -15.02
N MET A 220 -9.03 -3.36 -14.36
CA MET A 220 -7.72 -2.71 -14.34
C MET A 220 -6.62 -3.63 -13.77
N THR A 221 -6.90 -4.31 -12.66
CA THR A 221 -5.96 -5.25 -12.04
C THR A 221 -5.66 -6.43 -12.97
N ASN A 222 -6.66 -6.98 -13.65
CA ASN A 222 -6.46 -8.09 -14.59
C ASN A 222 -5.62 -7.67 -15.81
N ILE A 223 -5.82 -6.46 -16.35
CA ILE A 223 -4.99 -5.91 -17.43
C ILE A 223 -3.52 -5.81 -16.97
N MET A 224 -3.29 -5.31 -15.76
CA MET A 224 -1.93 -5.20 -15.20
C MET A 224 -1.27 -6.56 -14.98
N ILE A 225 -2.01 -7.58 -14.53
CA ILE A 225 -1.51 -8.96 -14.38
C ILE A 225 -1.09 -9.56 -15.73
N LEU A 226 -1.84 -9.28 -16.79
CA LEU A 226 -1.52 -9.75 -18.14
C LEU A 226 -0.24 -9.10 -18.67
N GLY A 227 -0.10 -7.79 -18.49
CA GLY A 227 1.02 -7.00 -19.03
C GLY A 227 2.34 -7.10 -18.25
N GLY A 228 2.29 -7.37 -16.94
CA GLY A 228 3.47 -7.25 -16.06
C GLY A 228 4.04 -8.55 -15.49
N THR A 229 5.26 -8.46 -14.98
CA THR A 229 5.84 -9.39 -13.99
C THR A 229 5.77 -8.78 -12.59
N PHE A 230 6.03 -9.58 -11.55
CA PHE A 230 6.00 -9.08 -10.16
C PHE A 230 6.94 -7.88 -9.96
N SER A 231 8.22 -8.00 -10.35
CA SER A 231 9.21 -6.93 -10.16
C SER A 231 8.84 -5.66 -10.93
N THR A 232 8.42 -5.79 -12.19
CA THR A 232 8.00 -4.64 -13.02
C THR A 232 6.77 -3.95 -12.43
N LEU A 233 5.80 -4.71 -11.91
CA LEU A 233 4.58 -4.16 -11.31
C LEU A 233 4.88 -3.43 -9.99
N VAL A 234 5.77 -3.96 -9.17
CA VAL A 234 6.21 -3.31 -7.93
C VAL A 234 6.90 -1.99 -8.25
N ASN A 235 7.87 -1.96 -9.18
CA ASN A 235 8.56 -0.72 -9.55
C ASN A 235 7.62 0.31 -10.15
N PHE A 236 6.71 -0.13 -11.04
CA PHE A 236 5.68 0.71 -11.64
C PHE A 236 4.76 1.34 -10.58
N TYR A 237 4.30 0.55 -9.62
CA TYR A 237 3.45 0.99 -8.51
C TYR A 237 4.18 1.99 -7.59
N SER A 238 5.41 1.66 -7.19
CA SER A 238 6.20 2.45 -6.24
C SER A 238 6.34 3.91 -6.67
N VAL A 239 6.65 4.16 -7.94
CA VAL A 239 6.83 5.54 -8.46
C VAL A 239 5.56 6.37 -8.31
N ALA A 240 4.42 5.85 -8.77
CA ALA A 240 3.15 6.54 -8.67
C ALA A 240 2.72 6.73 -7.21
N ALA A 241 2.86 5.70 -6.37
CA ALA A 241 2.46 5.76 -4.96
C ALA A 241 3.27 6.82 -4.20
N TRP A 242 4.61 6.78 -4.31
CA TRP A 242 5.49 7.72 -3.61
C TRP A 242 5.35 9.16 -4.10
N LEU A 243 5.04 9.38 -5.39
CA LEU A 243 4.72 10.72 -5.91
C LEU A 243 3.51 11.34 -5.19
N PHE A 244 2.43 10.57 -5.01
CA PHE A 244 1.23 11.05 -4.33
C PHE A 244 1.41 11.13 -2.82
N TYR A 245 2.21 10.25 -2.20
CA TYR A 245 2.59 10.36 -0.79
C TYR A 245 3.40 11.63 -0.52
N LEU A 246 4.36 11.95 -1.41
CA LEU A 246 5.15 13.19 -1.34
C LEU A 246 4.26 14.43 -1.50
N SER A 247 3.37 14.41 -2.48
CA SER A 247 2.44 15.52 -2.70
C SER A 247 1.53 15.74 -1.48
N SER A 248 1.08 14.66 -0.84
CA SER A 248 0.25 14.71 0.37
C SER A 248 1.00 15.26 1.59
N ILE A 249 2.26 14.84 1.81
CA ILE A 249 3.05 15.34 2.95
C ILE A 249 3.52 16.79 2.75
N LEU A 250 3.83 17.18 1.50
CA LEU A 250 4.11 18.57 1.15
C LEU A 250 2.88 19.44 1.38
N GLY A 251 1.68 18.96 1.02
CA GLY A 251 0.42 19.62 1.36
C GLY A 251 0.21 19.77 2.87
N LEU A 252 0.61 18.79 3.69
CA LEU A 252 0.57 18.90 5.15
C LEU A 252 1.53 19.98 5.66
N LEU A 253 2.77 20.02 5.17
CA LEU A 253 3.76 21.04 5.54
C LEU A 253 3.28 22.44 5.14
N TYR A 254 2.69 22.53 3.95
CA TYR A 254 2.10 23.75 3.41
C TYR A 254 0.94 24.29 4.28
N LEU A 255 -0.04 23.43 4.60
CA LEU A 255 -1.14 23.79 5.49
C LEU A 255 -0.67 24.14 6.90
N ARG A 256 0.43 23.54 7.38
CA ARG A 256 1.03 23.91 8.67
C ARG A 256 1.57 25.34 8.69
N TYR A 257 2.10 25.80 7.57
CA TYR A 257 2.67 27.14 7.43
C TYR A 257 1.59 28.20 7.18
N HIS A 258 0.71 27.98 6.20
CA HIS A 258 -0.29 28.99 5.78
C HIS A 258 -1.52 29.06 6.68
N GLU A 259 -1.97 27.93 7.25
CA GLU A 259 -3.17 27.89 8.08
C GLU A 259 -2.86 27.30 9.47
N PRO A 260 -2.05 27.99 10.31
CA PRO A 260 -1.63 27.48 11.60
C PRO A 260 -2.78 27.31 12.61
N ASN A 261 -3.85 28.12 12.45
CA ASN A 261 -4.97 28.20 13.39
C ASN A 261 -6.11 27.20 13.12
N LEU A 262 -6.01 26.38 12.07
CA LEU A 262 -6.98 25.32 11.81
C LEU A 262 -7.09 24.38 13.01
N LYS A 263 -8.31 24.09 13.45
CA LYS A 263 -8.56 23.09 14.49
C LYS A 263 -8.13 21.72 14.00
N ARG A 264 -7.02 21.21 14.53
CA ARG A 264 -6.44 19.90 14.20
C ARG A 264 -6.66 18.95 15.36
N PRO A 265 -7.60 18.00 15.26
CA PRO A 265 -7.86 17.03 16.33
C PRO A 265 -6.66 16.14 16.66
N PHE A 266 -5.76 15.94 15.67
CA PHE A 266 -4.51 15.22 15.82
C PHE A 266 -3.36 16.03 15.21
N LYS A 267 -2.23 16.14 15.93
CA LYS A 267 -1.06 16.91 15.50
C LYS A 267 0.22 16.14 15.80
N VAL A 268 0.96 15.77 14.75
CA VAL A 268 2.30 15.18 14.86
C VAL A 268 3.39 16.23 15.05
N TRP A 269 4.57 15.83 15.50
CA TRP A 269 5.72 16.71 15.60
C TRP A 269 6.23 17.08 14.20
N MET A 270 6.74 18.31 14.01
CA MET A 270 7.13 18.80 12.68
C MET A 270 8.30 18.03 12.06
N VAL A 271 9.14 17.43 12.91
CA VAL A 271 10.24 16.54 12.49
C VAL A 271 9.74 15.35 11.68
N VAL A 272 8.56 14.80 12.01
CA VAL A 272 8.03 13.58 11.36
C VAL A 272 7.68 13.82 9.88
N PRO A 273 6.86 14.84 9.52
CA PRO A 273 6.63 15.17 8.11
C PRO A 273 7.89 15.53 7.34
N VAL A 274 8.82 16.26 7.94
CA VAL A 274 10.08 16.65 7.26
C VAL A 274 10.94 15.42 6.95
N MET A 275 11.13 14.54 7.92
CA MET A 275 11.84 13.28 7.73
C MET A 275 11.15 12.40 6.67
N PHE A 276 9.82 12.34 6.70
CA PHE A 276 9.04 11.59 5.71
C PHE A 276 9.18 12.16 4.30
N THR A 277 9.32 13.49 4.14
CA THR A 277 9.59 14.11 2.83
C THR A 277 10.94 13.64 2.26
N PHE A 278 12.01 13.64 3.07
CA PHE A 278 13.33 13.16 2.62
C PHE A 278 13.30 11.66 2.28
N LEU A 279 12.66 10.84 3.12
CA LEU A 279 12.52 9.41 2.86
C LEU A 279 11.66 9.15 1.60
N GLY A 280 10.55 9.87 1.44
CA GLY A 280 9.69 9.76 0.28
C GLY A 280 10.42 10.18 -1.00
N LEU A 281 11.27 11.20 -0.94
CA LEU A 281 12.07 11.64 -2.10
C LEU A 281 13.08 10.56 -2.50
N PHE A 282 13.75 9.97 -1.51
CA PHE A 282 14.65 8.85 -1.74
C PHE A 282 13.93 7.65 -2.41
N LEU A 283 12.77 7.26 -1.88
CA LEU A 283 11.99 6.12 -2.41
C LEU A 283 11.31 6.41 -3.75
N PHE A 284 11.04 7.68 -4.05
CA PHE A 284 10.55 8.12 -5.35
C PHE A 284 11.65 8.08 -6.42
N LEU A 285 12.88 8.49 -6.07
CA LEU A 285 14.00 8.55 -7.02
C LEU A 285 14.64 7.18 -7.28
N MET A 286 14.63 6.27 -6.31
CA MET A 286 15.33 4.99 -6.43
C MET A 286 14.85 4.10 -7.59
N PRO A 287 13.54 3.97 -7.89
CA PRO A 287 13.07 3.23 -9.06
C PRO A 287 13.61 3.76 -10.39
N PHE A 288 13.87 5.07 -10.53
CA PHE A 288 14.42 5.64 -11.77
C PHE A 288 15.84 5.16 -12.06
N VAL A 289 16.61 4.83 -11.02
CA VAL A 289 17.97 4.27 -11.16
C VAL A 289 17.91 2.77 -11.46
N ARG A 290 16.99 2.05 -10.80
CA ARG A 290 16.84 0.59 -10.91
C ARG A 290 16.15 0.12 -12.18
N ALA A 291 15.11 0.84 -12.58
CA ALA A 291 14.09 0.43 -13.53
C ALA A 291 13.55 1.68 -14.27
N PRO A 292 14.39 2.32 -15.11
CA PRO A 292 14.05 3.61 -15.72
C PRO A 292 12.86 3.52 -16.66
N LEU A 293 12.73 2.42 -17.42
CA LEU A 293 11.63 2.25 -18.39
C LEU A 293 10.28 2.16 -17.68
N GLU A 294 10.18 1.35 -16.64
CA GLU A 294 8.97 1.17 -15.83
C GLU A 294 8.58 2.46 -15.11
N SER A 295 9.59 3.19 -14.60
CA SER A 295 9.39 4.47 -13.93
C SER A 295 8.89 5.56 -14.88
N CYS A 296 9.47 5.64 -16.08
CA CYS A 296 9.01 6.54 -17.13
C CYS A 296 7.59 6.20 -17.57
N LEU A 297 7.26 4.91 -17.75
CA LEU A 297 5.90 4.49 -18.11
C LEU A 297 4.88 4.89 -17.05
N SER A 298 5.22 4.71 -15.76
CA SER A 298 4.38 5.14 -14.64
C SER A 298 4.12 6.64 -14.66
N MET A 299 5.18 7.44 -14.88
CA MET A 299 5.06 8.88 -15.01
C MET A 299 4.24 9.31 -16.23
N VAL A 300 4.40 8.66 -17.37
CA VAL A 300 3.60 8.94 -18.57
C VAL A 300 2.12 8.70 -18.30
N ILE A 301 1.76 7.61 -17.61
CA ILE A 301 0.36 7.33 -17.25
C ILE A 301 -0.19 8.37 -16.27
N VAL A 302 0.59 8.78 -15.26
CA VAL A 302 0.18 9.85 -14.34
C VAL A 302 -0.03 11.17 -15.09
N LEU A 303 0.91 11.54 -15.98
CA LEU A 303 0.83 12.77 -16.76
C LEU A 303 -0.27 12.72 -17.83
N ALA A 304 -0.60 11.55 -18.38
CA ALA A 304 -1.72 11.35 -19.30
C ALA A 304 -3.08 11.66 -18.63
N GLY A 305 -3.15 11.66 -17.30
CA GLY A 305 -4.30 12.15 -16.55
C GLY A 305 -4.56 13.65 -16.74
N LEU A 306 -3.53 14.47 -16.99
CA LEU A 306 -3.66 15.92 -17.17
C LEU A 306 -4.42 16.29 -18.46
N PRO A 307 -4.07 15.77 -19.65
CA PRO A 307 -4.86 15.98 -20.87
C PRO A 307 -6.32 15.54 -20.72
N LEU A 308 -6.57 14.39 -20.11
CA LEU A 308 -7.93 13.88 -19.91
C LEU A 308 -8.75 14.79 -18.99
N TRP A 309 -8.12 15.32 -17.94
CA TRP A 309 -8.72 16.31 -17.05
C TRP A 309 -9.02 17.62 -17.80
N LEU A 310 -8.09 18.12 -18.62
CA LEU A 310 -8.28 19.32 -19.44
C LEU A 310 -9.42 19.16 -20.46
N VAL A 311 -9.44 18.05 -21.21
CA VAL A 311 -10.51 17.76 -22.19
C VAL A 311 -11.87 17.73 -21.51
N LYS A 312 -11.94 17.10 -20.34
CA LYS A 312 -13.18 17.07 -19.56
C LYS A 312 -13.63 18.45 -19.11
N GLU A 313 -12.70 19.28 -18.62
CA GLU A 313 -13.01 20.65 -18.22
C GLU A 313 -13.54 21.47 -19.41
N LEU A 314 -12.90 21.31 -20.59
CA LEU A 314 -13.30 21.95 -21.85
C LEU A 314 -14.69 21.50 -22.35
N VAL A 315 -15.01 20.20 -22.26
CA VAL A 315 -16.28 19.61 -22.71
C VAL A 315 -17.42 19.90 -21.74
N SER A 316 -17.15 19.98 -20.44
CA SER A 316 -18.17 20.22 -19.40
C SER A 316 -18.78 21.63 -19.43
N GLY A 317 -18.30 22.53 -20.30
CA GLY A 317 -18.79 23.91 -20.41
C GLY A 317 -18.45 24.79 -19.20
N ASN A 318 -17.81 24.23 -18.17
CA ASN A 318 -17.40 24.90 -16.95
C ASN A 318 -16.08 25.68 -17.13
N ARG A 319 -15.94 26.37 -18.28
CA ARG A 319 -14.79 27.21 -18.61
C ARG A 319 -14.71 28.35 -17.61
N GLY A 320 -13.94 28.17 -16.55
CA GLY A 320 -13.59 29.25 -15.62
C GLY A 320 -13.80 28.88 -14.17
N THR A 321 -14.93 28.29 -13.77
CA THR A 321 -15.27 28.21 -12.34
C THR A 321 -14.31 27.32 -11.53
N ARG A 322 -13.96 26.12 -12.00
CA ARG A 322 -13.06 25.23 -11.23
C ARG A 322 -11.59 25.61 -11.37
N TRP A 323 -11.10 25.91 -12.56
CA TRP A 323 -9.73 26.40 -12.74
C TRP A 323 -9.46 27.76 -12.11
N GLN A 324 -10.39 28.73 -12.20
CA GLN A 324 -10.24 30.01 -11.49
C GLN A 324 -10.35 29.79 -9.99
N ASP A 325 -11.26 28.95 -9.48
CA ASP A 325 -11.35 28.68 -8.05
C ASP A 325 -10.12 27.90 -7.53
N LEU A 326 -9.53 27.00 -8.33
CA LEU A 326 -8.25 26.36 -8.01
C LEU A 326 -7.08 27.33 -8.10
N LYS A 327 -7.01 28.13 -9.17
CA LYS A 327 -5.98 29.16 -9.36
C LYS A 327 -6.07 30.22 -8.28
N ASP A 328 -7.26 30.65 -7.89
CA ASP A 328 -7.51 31.63 -6.83
C ASP A 328 -7.22 31.01 -5.47
N LYS A 329 -7.59 29.74 -5.21
CA LYS A 329 -7.19 29.02 -3.99
C LYS A 329 -5.68 28.85 -3.92
N VAL A 330 -5.01 28.52 -5.02
CA VAL A 330 -3.56 28.34 -5.10
C VAL A 330 -2.83 29.68 -4.98
N LEU A 331 -3.29 30.73 -5.66
CA LEU A 331 -2.74 32.08 -5.57
C LEU A 331 -2.94 32.65 -4.18
N HIS A 332 -4.15 32.53 -3.62
CA HIS A 332 -4.45 32.94 -2.25
C HIS A 332 -3.63 32.14 -1.24
N SER A 333 -3.41 30.86 -1.48
CA SER A 333 -2.55 30.06 -0.63
C SER A 333 -1.08 30.49 -0.75
N PHE A 334 -0.61 30.95 -1.92
CA PHE A 334 0.69 31.61 -2.08
C PHE A 334 0.74 33.07 -1.59
N GLY A 335 -0.34 33.58 -0.98
CA GLY A 335 -0.42 34.97 -0.49
C GLY A 335 -0.60 36.02 -1.60
N ILE A 336 -0.89 35.60 -2.82
CA ILE A 336 -1.15 36.46 -3.97
C ILE A 336 -2.67 36.61 -4.09
N THR A 337 -3.22 37.74 -3.64
CA THR A 337 -4.64 38.04 -3.86
C THR A 337 -4.90 38.18 -5.37
N PRO A 338 -5.92 37.49 -5.92
CA PRO A 338 -6.27 37.63 -7.33
C PRO A 338 -6.64 39.09 -7.61
N ALA A 339 -5.91 39.73 -8.53
CA ALA A 339 -6.24 41.06 -9.01
C ALA A 339 -7.46 40.96 -9.94
N GLY A 340 -8.66 41.08 -9.37
CA GLY A 340 -9.88 41.41 -10.13
C GLY A 340 -11.05 40.46 -9.90
N GLY A 341 -12.07 40.96 -9.19
CA GLY A 341 -13.37 40.31 -9.10
C GLY A 341 -14.19 40.76 -7.90
N ARG A 342 -14.53 42.06 -7.81
CA ARG A 342 -15.65 42.49 -6.96
C ARG A 342 -16.91 41.79 -7.45
N HIS A 343 -17.37 40.78 -6.74
CA HIS A 343 -18.80 40.48 -6.69
C HIS A 343 -19.37 41.04 -5.39
N GLU A 344 -19.82 42.29 -5.49
CA GLU A 344 -20.80 42.88 -4.58
C GLU A 344 -22.09 42.04 -4.56
N ARG A 345 -22.65 41.88 -3.35
CA ARG A 345 -24.06 41.57 -3.00
C ARG A 345 -24.53 40.15 -3.39
N LEU A 346 -25.13 39.37 -2.51
CA LEU A 346 -26.37 39.66 -1.79
C LEU A 346 -26.37 38.99 -0.39
N ALA A 347 -26.22 39.80 0.64
CA ALA A 347 -26.93 39.60 1.89
C ALA A 347 -28.14 40.55 1.84
N GLY A 348 -29.32 39.96 1.84
CA GLY A 348 -30.63 40.58 1.87
C GLY A 348 -31.61 39.54 2.36
#